data_AF-A0A4Y2B9Z1-F1
#
_entry.id   AF-A0A4Y2B9Z1-F1
#
_cell.length_a   1.000
_cell.length_b   1.000
_cell.length_c   1.000
_cell.angle_alpha   90.00
_cell.angle_beta   90.00
_cell.angle_gamma   90.00
#
_symmetry.space_group_name_H-M   'P 1'
#
loop_
_entity.id
_entity.type
_entity.pdbx_description
1 polymer ?
#
loop_
_entity_poly.entity_id
_entity_poly.type
_entity_poly.pdbx_seq_one_letter_code
_entity_poly.pdbx_strand_id
1 'polypeptide(L)'
;MAKNKVPHSSRPRKNPRYNRAAEAQRLRREKEKQRRSNENTDSDAIFLDQEPIERLKVNDCSDLDPETRGQSFSERWRQERALRISSSIFKEIACRRSSTPCSKLGKRIVYKNNVSILAMKYGFG
;
A
#
# COMPACT_ATOMS: atom_id res chain seq x y z
N MET A 1 12.36 14.48 -76.44
CA MET A 1 12.03 15.60 -75.53
C MET A 1 10.99 15.10 -74.52
N ALA A 2 11.42 14.59 -73.36
CA ALA A 2 10.54 14.01 -72.34
C ALA A 2 10.11 15.07 -71.30
N LYS A 3 8.81 15.13 -71.00
CA LYS A 3 8.22 16.02 -70.00
C LYS A 3 8.23 15.32 -68.63
N ASN A 4 9.03 15.78 -67.68
CA ASN A 4 9.06 15.26 -66.31
C ASN A 4 7.88 15.81 -65.49
N LYS A 5 7.00 14.93 -64.98
CA LYS A 5 5.95 15.27 -64.01
C LYS A 5 6.43 14.96 -62.59
N VAL A 6 6.45 15.97 -61.72
CA VAL A 6 6.72 15.84 -60.28
C VAL A 6 5.47 15.30 -59.58
N PRO A 7 5.55 14.29 -58.68
CA PRO A 7 4.40 13.88 -57.89
C PRO A 7 4.24 14.81 -56.68
N HIS A 8 3.15 15.57 -56.64
CA HIS A 8 2.74 16.30 -55.45
C HIS A 8 2.31 15.32 -54.35
N SER A 9 3.01 15.33 -53.21
CA SER A 9 2.66 14.58 -52.01
C SER A 9 1.47 15.23 -51.30
N SER A 10 0.28 14.63 -51.42
CA SER A 10 -0.90 15.01 -50.66
C SER A 10 -0.85 14.40 -49.25
N ARG A 11 -0.08 14.99 -48.32
CA ARG A 11 -0.23 14.65 -46.90
C ARG A 11 -1.55 15.23 -46.38
N PRO A 12 -2.44 14.43 -45.75
CA PRO A 12 -3.67 14.95 -45.17
C PRO A 12 -3.34 15.95 -44.05
N ARG A 13 -3.87 17.18 -44.15
CA ARG A 13 -3.81 18.15 -43.04
C ARG A 13 -4.63 17.61 -41.86
N LYS A 14 -3.98 17.35 -40.73
CA LYS A 14 -4.66 16.95 -39.47
C LYS A 14 -5.68 18.03 -39.10
N ASN A 15 -6.96 17.68 -39.12
CA ASN A 15 -8.06 18.60 -38.84
C ASN A 15 -8.14 18.89 -37.32
N PRO A 16 -7.96 20.14 -36.85
CA PRO A 16 -7.93 20.48 -35.42
C PRO A 16 -9.20 20.10 -34.65
N ARG A 17 -10.34 19.99 -35.33
CA ARG A 17 -11.63 19.57 -34.72
C ARG A 17 -11.60 18.15 -34.17
N TYR A 18 -10.84 17.24 -34.81
CA TYR A 18 -10.75 15.84 -34.37
C TYR A 18 -9.98 15.68 -33.06
N ASN A 19 -8.98 16.54 -32.82
CA ASN A 19 -8.18 16.50 -31.59
C ASN A 19 -8.97 17.00 -30.37
N ARG A 20 -9.82 18.02 -30.53
CA ARG A 20 -10.59 18.59 -29.41
C ARG A 20 -11.63 17.63 -28.85
N ALA A 21 -12.29 16.85 -29.72
CA ALA A 21 -13.25 15.84 -29.31
C ALA A 21 -12.57 14.66 -28.59
N ALA A 22 -11.39 14.25 -29.07
CA ALA A 22 -10.61 13.17 -28.45
C ALA A 22 -10.08 13.58 -27.06
N GLU A 23 -9.59 14.81 -26.91
CA GLU A 23 -9.14 15.35 -25.61
C GLU A 23 -10.29 15.46 -24.61
N ALA A 24 -11.47 15.93 -25.05
CA ALA A 24 -12.65 16.00 -24.18
C ALA A 24 -13.11 14.61 -23.70
N GLN A 25 -13.00 13.58 -24.55
CA GLN A 25 -13.28 12.21 -24.15
C GLN A 25 -12.25 11.65 -23.15
N ARG A 26 -10.96 11.96 -23.33
CA ARG A 26 -9.90 11.57 -22.38
C ARG A 26 -10.13 12.20 -21.00
N LEU A 27 -10.42 13.50 -20.96
CA LEU A 27 -10.70 14.22 -19.72
C LEU A 27 -11.91 13.65 -18.97
N ARG A 28 -12.98 13.26 -19.70
CA ARG A 28 -14.17 12.63 -19.11
C ARG A 28 -13.84 11.27 -18.50
N ARG A 29 -13.08 10.42 -19.21
CA ARG A 29 -12.65 9.11 -18.70
C ARG A 29 -11.73 9.24 -17.50
N GLU A 30 -10.87 10.25 -17.48
CA GLU A 30 -9.98 10.53 -16.36
C GLU A 30 -10.75 10.99 -15.12
N LYS A 31 -11.69 11.93 -15.27
CA LYS A 31 -12.60 12.35 -14.18
C LYS A 31 -13.44 11.19 -13.64
N GLU A 32 -13.94 10.31 -14.50
CA GLU A 32 -14.72 9.15 -14.06
C GLU A 32 -13.87 8.14 -13.28
N LYS A 33 -12.63 7.89 -13.72
CA LYS A 33 -11.67 7.08 -12.96
C LYS A 33 -11.36 7.69 -11.58
N GLN A 34 -11.19 9.01 -11.52
CA GLN A 34 -10.95 9.73 -10.27
C GLN A 34 -12.15 9.64 -9.31
N ARG A 35 -13.38 9.73 -9.82
CA ARG A 35 -14.59 9.55 -9.00
C ARG A 35 -14.69 8.14 -8.44
N ARG A 36 -14.46 7.10 -9.26
CA ARG A 36 -14.45 5.70 -8.79
C ARG A 36 -13.36 5.40 -7.77
N SER A 37 -12.21 6.08 -7.84
CA SER A 37 -11.16 5.93 -6.82
C SER A 37 -11.50 6.62 -5.50
N ASN A 38 -12.23 7.73 -5.54
CA ASN A 38 -12.56 8.51 -4.33
C ASN A 38 -13.76 7.92 -3.58
N GLU A 39 -14.70 7.29 -4.28
CA GLU A 39 -15.88 6.65 -3.70
C GLU A 39 -15.53 5.41 -2.86
N ASN A 40 -14.37 4.78 -3.13
CA ASN A 40 -13.85 3.66 -2.36
C ASN A 40 -13.02 4.07 -1.13
N THR A 41 -12.64 5.34 -0.97
CA THR A 41 -11.81 5.79 0.15
C THR A 41 -12.61 6.42 1.30
N ASP A 42 -13.79 6.97 1.01
CA ASP A 42 -14.63 7.60 2.02
C ASP A 42 -15.45 6.58 2.84
N SER A 43 -15.77 5.41 2.28
CA SER A 43 -16.49 4.35 3.00
C SER A 43 -15.64 3.66 4.07
N ASP A 44 -14.32 3.62 3.88
CA ASP A 44 -13.37 2.97 4.81
C ASP A 44 -12.96 3.90 5.97
N ALA A 45 -13.29 5.20 5.90
CA ALA A 45 -12.95 6.20 6.91
C ALA A 45 -14.02 6.36 8.00
N ILE A 46 -15.19 5.72 7.87
CA ILE A 46 -16.34 5.88 8.79
C ILE A 46 -16.38 4.79 9.88
N PHE A 47 -15.29 4.06 10.11
CA PHE A 47 -15.21 2.99 11.13
C PHE A 47 -14.49 3.41 12.43
N LEU A 48 -14.44 4.70 12.75
CA LEU A 48 -13.92 5.20 14.04
C LEU A 48 -15.08 5.68 14.91
N ASP A 49 -16.03 4.80 15.18
CA ASP A 49 -16.82 4.91 16.40
C ASP A 49 -15.84 4.82 17.60
N GLN A 50 -16.14 5.39 18.77
CA GLN A 50 -15.14 5.48 19.86
C GLN A 50 -14.95 4.16 20.65
N GLU A 51 -15.91 3.24 20.56
CA GLU A 51 -15.93 1.89 21.14
C GLU A 51 -14.76 0.94 20.77
N PRO A 52 -14.23 0.90 19.53
CA PRO A 52 -13.14 0.02 19.14
C PRO A 52 -11.79 0.42 19.76
N ILE A 53 -11.57 1.69 20.10
CA ILE A 53 -10.27 2.16 20.61
C ILE A 53 -10.01 1.59 22.00
N GLU A 54 -11.04 1.47 22.83
CA GLU A 54 -10.92 0.86 24.16
C GLU A 54 -10.55 -0.62 24.08
N ARG A 55 -11.05 -1.34 23.07
CA ARG A 55 -10.69 -2.75 22.80
C ARG A 55 -9.26 -2.91 22.28
N LEU A 56 -8.64 -1.82 21.82
CA LEU A 56 -7.24 -1.79 21.38
C LEU A 56 -6.28 -1.37 22.51
N LYS A 57 -6.79 -1.10 23.72
CA LYS A 57 -5.91 -0.87 24.89
C LYS A 57 -5.14 -2.15 25.17
N VAL A 58 -3.82 -2.03 25.11
CA VAL A 58 -2.87 -3.05 25.55
C VAL A 58 -2.27 -2.63 26.88
N ASN A 59 -1.83 -3.59 27.69
CA ASN A 59 -1.19 -3.31 28.97
C ASN A 59 0.05 -2.42 28.80
N ASP A 60 0.39 -1.64 29.82
CA ASP A 60 1.62 -0.86 29.77
C ASP A 60 2.86 -1.75 29.83
N CYS A 61 3.93 -1.33 29.15
CA CYS A 61 5.18 -2.11 29.12
C CYS A 61 5.77 -2.28 30.53
N SER A 62 5.59 -1.30 31.41
CA SER A 62 6.10 -1.30 32.79
C SER A 62 5.55 -2.47 33.61
N ASP A 63 4.30 -2.86 33.37
CA ASP A 63 3.65 -3.95 34.09
C ASP A 63 4.08 -5.32 33.55
N LEU A 64 4.36 -5.41 32.25
CA LEU A 64 4.68 -6.67 31.57
C LEU A 64 6.16 -7.04 31.55
N ASP A 65 7.05 -6.04 31.61
CA ASP A 65 8.50 -6.27 31.55
C ASP A 65 8.98 -7.27 32.61
N PRO A 66 8.69 -7.10 33.92
CA PRO A 66 9.22 -8.03 34.93
C PRO A 66 8.75 -9.48 34.73
N GLU A 67 7.54 -9.67 34.22
CA GLU A 67 6.95 -11.00 34.03
C GLU A 67 7.42 -11.70 32.75
N THR A 68 7.85 -10.94 31.75
CA THR A 68 8.20 -11.47 30.42
C THR A 68 9.67 -11.31 30.05
N ARG A 69 10.46 -10.64 30.89
CA ARG A 69 11.90 -10.42 30.71
C ARG A 69 12.65 -11.74 30.59
N GLY A 70 13.41 -11.90 29.51
CA GLY A 70 14.17 -13.13 29.22
C GLY A 70 13.31 -14.33 28.83
N GLN A 71 11.98 -14.21 28.80
CA GLN A 71 11.05 -15.30 28.51
C GLN A 71 10.45 -15.19 27.11
N SER A 72 11.27 -14.91 26.09
CA SER A 72 10.79 -14.71 24.71
C SER A 72 10.13 -15.95 24.09
N PHE A 73 10.33 -17.13 24.68
CA PHE A 73 9.70 -18.38 24.29
C PHE A 73 8.34 -18.62 24.97
N SER A 74 8.01 -17.87 26.03
CA SER A 74 6.75 -18.05 26.75
C SER A 74 5.56 -17.70 25.87
N GLU A 75 4.43 -18.33 26.16
CA GLU A 75 3.19 -18.04 25.43
C GLU A 75 2.69 -16.62 25.73
N ARG A 76 2.79 -16.19 26.99
CA ARG A 76 2.42 -14.84 27.42
C ARG A 76 3.19 -13.76 26.65
N TRP A 77 4.50 -13.89 26.50
CA TRP A 77 5.29 -12.96 25.69
C TRP A 77 4.83 -12.94 24.23
N ARG A 78 4.52 -14.12 23.66
CA ARG A 78 4.06 -14.23 22.27
C ARG A 78 2.69 -13.59 22.06
N GLN A 79 1.77 -13.76 23.00
CA GLN A 79 0.43 -13.16 22.97
C GLN A 79 0.51 -11.63 23.05
N GLU A 80 1.22 -11.09 24.05
CA GLU A 80 1.42 -9.64 24.20
C GLU A 80 2.13 -9.01 23.00
N ARG A 81 3.12 -9.70 22.42
CA ARG A 81 3.80 -9.22 21.22
C ARG A 81 2.93 -9.28 19.96
N ALA A 82 1.97 -10.19 19.87
CA ALA A 82 1.07 -10.28 18.72
C ALA A 82 0.13 -9.06 18.62
N LEU A 83 -0.13 -8.38 19.75
CA LEU A 83 -0.97 -7.19 19.82
C LEU A 83 -0.21 -5.89 19.51
N ARG A 84 1.11 -5.95 19.30
CA ARG A 84 1.97 -4.75 19.21
C ARG A 84 2.78 -4.72 17.93
N ILE A 85 2.92 -3.53 17.35
CA ILE A 85 3.90 -3.29 16.29
C ILE A 85 5.28 -3.18 16.92
N SER A 86 6.16 -4.15 16.61
CA SER A 86 7.54 -4.12 17.08
C SER A 86 8.41 -3.17 16.27
N SER A 87 9.47 -2.66 16.90
CA SER A 87 10.49 -1.81 16.27
C SER A 87 11.06 -2.38 14.97
N SER A 88 11.22 -3.70 14.85
CA SER A 88 11.71 -4.36 13.64
C SER A 88 10.81 -4.18 12.41
N ILE A 89 9.53 -3.90 12.61
CA ILE A 89 8.54 -3.68 11.55
C ILE A 89 8.27 -2.17 11.37
N PHE A 90 8.52 -1.37 12.40
CA PHE A 90 8.20 0.06 12.42
C PHE A 90 8.82 0.83 11.25
N LYS A 91 10.10 0.60 10.93
CA LYS A 91 10.76 1.26 9.80
C LYS A 91 10.06 0.94 8.47
N GLU A 92 9.63 -0.30 8.28
CA GLU A 92 8.94 -0.72 7.07
C GLU A 92 7.57 -0.05 6.92
N ILE A 93 6.88 0.22 8.05
CA ILE A 93 5.62 0.96 8.07
C ILE A 93 5.88 2.45 7.82
N ALA A 94 6.77 3.07 8.58
CA ALA A 94 7.01 4.50 8.57
C ALA A 94 7.57 5.01 7.23
N CYS A 95 8.44 4.23 6.59
CA CYS A 95 9.04 4.60 5.30
C CYS A 95 8.19 4.20 4.08
N ARG A 96 6.99 3.65 4.30
CA ARG A 96 6.13 3.19 3.22
C ARG A 96 5.52 4.37 2.46
N ARG A 97 5.56 4.32 1.13
CA ARG A 97 4.82 5.29 0.30
C ARG A 97 3.31 5.04 0.42
N SER A 98 2.53 6.11 0.58
CA SER A 98 1.06 6.06 0.63
C SER A 98 0.45 5.39 -0.60
N SER A 99 1.08 5.51 -1.77
CA SER A 99 0.65 4.89 -3.02
C SER A 99 0.87 3.38 -3.10
N THR A 100 1.61 2.78 -2.17
CA THR A 100 1.92 1.34 -2.22
C THR A 100 0.85 0.53 -1.46
N PRO A 101 0.13 -0.41 -2.09
CA PRO A 101 -0.97 -1.17 -1.45
C PRO A 101 -0.55 -1.98 -0.21
N CYS A 102 -1.16 -1.72 0.95
CA CYS A 102 -0.75 -2.27 2.26
C CYS A 102 -0.97 -3.77 2.45
N SER A 103 -1.75 -4.43 1.60
CA SER A 103 -2.20 -5.82 1.73
C SER A 103 -1.08 -6.82 2.01
N LYS A 104 0.07 -6.74 1.32
CA LYS A 104 1.20 -7.67 1.53
C LYS A 104 1.87 -7.49 2.90
N LEU A 105 1.98 -6.25 3.37
CA LEU A 105 2.56 -5.96 4.69
C LEU A 105 1.58 -6.37 5.79
N GLY A 106 0.30 -6.00 5.66
CA GLY A 106 -0.74 -6.42 6.59
C GLY A 106 -0.79 -7.94 6.74
N LYS A 107 -0.83 -8.68 5.62
CA LYS A 107 -0.81 -10.15 5.65
C LYS A 107 0.41 -10.71 6.38
N ARG A 108 1.60 -10.15 6.21
CA ARG A 108 2.83 -10.64 6.88
C ARG A 108 2.88 -10.29 8.38
N ILE A 109 2.30 -9.16 8.77
CA ILE A 109 2.20 -8.76 10.18
C ILE A 109 1.20 -9.68 10.91
N VAL A 110 0.03 -9.91 10.29
CA VAL A 110 -1.05 -10.73 10.86
C VAL A 110 -0.71 -12.23 10.79
N TYR A 111 -0.28 -12.70 9.62
CA TYR A 111 0.08 -14.09 9.37
C TYR A 111 1.61 -14.17 9.27
N LYS A 112 2.26 -14.40 10.41
CA LYS A 112 3.72 -14.56 10.48
C LYS A 112 4.16 -15.77 9.65
N ASN A 113 5.19 -15.57 8.83
CA ASN A 113 5.86 -16.66 8.13
C ASN A 113 6.88 -17.32 9.06
N ASN A 114 6.76 -18.63 9.29
CA ASN A 114 7.66 -19.40 10.16
C ASN A 114 8.90 -19.92 9.42
N VAL A 115 9.45 -19.15 8.48
CA VAL A 115 10.62 -19.58 7.69
C VAL A 115 11.89 -19.34 8.51
N SER A 116 12.65 -20.40 8.77
CA SER A 116 13.96 -20.34 9.42
C SER A 116 15.07 -20.49 8.37
N ILE A 117 15.96 -19.51 8.29
CA ILE A 117 17.13 -19.54 7.39
C ILE A 117 18.43 -19.75 8.18
N LEU A 118 19.47 -20.24 7.50
CA LEU A 118 20.77 -20.54 8.13
C LEU A 118 21.38 -19.33 8.85
N ALA A 119 21.30 -18.14 8.24
CA ALA A 119 21.78 -16.91 8.86
C ALA A 119 21.06 -16.57 10.19
N MET A 120 19.77 -16.89 10.30
CA MET A 120 19.04 -16.72 11.57
C MET A 120 19.57 -17.69 12.63
N LYS A 121 19.82 -18.96 12.27
CA LYS A 121 20.38 -19.94 13.21
C LYS A 121 21.73 -19.50 13.75
N TYR A 122 22.59 -18.94 12.90
CA TYR A 122 23.89 -18.42 13.31
C TYR A 122 23.77 -17.23 14.27
N GLY A 123 22.83 -16.31 14.03
CA GLY A 123 22.63 -15.14 14.89
C GLY A 123 21.95 -15.42 16.23
N PHE A 124 21.32 -16.58 16.41
CA PHE A 124 20.75 -17.02 17.69
C PHE A 124 21.68 -17.94 18.50
N GLY A 125 22.79 -18.40 17.90
CA GLY A 125 23.77 -19.28 18.52
C GLY A 125 24.79 -18.56 19.37
#